data_AF-A0A2N0ZWZ8-F1
#
_entry.id   AF-A0A2N0ZWZ8-F1
#
_cell.length_a   1.000
_cell.length_b   1.000
_cell.length_c   1.000
_cell.angle_alpha   90.00
_cell.angle_beta   90.00
_cell.angle_gamma   90.00
#
_symmetry.space_group_name_H-M   'P 1'
#
loop_
_entity.id
_entity.type
_entity.pdbx_description
1 polymer ?
#
loop_
_entity_poly.entity_id
_entity_poly.type
_entity_poly.pdbx_seq_one_letter_code
_entity_poly.pdbx_strand_id
1 'polypeptide(L)'
;MNDFLEETDSWASAGERWRCPGCARKRDECEITTETGKKLRWLVYHHDHMRDYVKHFIMSEYGSFLEPIEDKVLKSEIWKQMDLLKIFIVRFEPTLICLDCNEVEGKLKKTLGCDKFFSFHHLEIKRAIMKCPNERHMYLDEHAPFFKKIYEQNFERLVSYRKSIIEAVVKRAYERDMAWGGPMNFASIFTEHELAIDYPPFYSNLLIKAGLEKGEPVLQGFPWTDEQKENVKKLHANGLSHQEIAVKVGRTKFTIMKKLEEWGI
;
A
#
# COMPACT_ATOMS: atom_id res chain seq x y z
N MET A 1 38.10 2.77 17.33
CA MET A 1 36.73 3.08 16.86
C MET A 1 35.80 2.22 17.70
N ASN A 2 34.81 2.80 18.38
CA ASN A 2 33.98 2.10 19.36
C ASN A 2 33.00 1.13 18.67
N ASP A 3 33.38 -0.15 18.53
CA ASP A 3 32.54 -1.24 17.99
C ASP A 3 31.36 -1.65 18.89
N PHE A 4 31.13 -0.94 20.00
CA PHE A 4 30.16 -1.31 21.03
C PHE A 4 28.81 -0.61 20.90
N LEU A 5 28.55 0.14 19.83
CA LEU A 5 27.30 0.90 19.63
C LEU A 5 26.70 0.64 18.24
N GLU A 6 25.41 0.30 18.22
CA GLU A 6 24.59 0.26 17.00
C GLU A 6 23.38 1.17 17.17
N GLU A 7 23.23 2.14 16.28
CA GLU A 7 22.21 3.19 16.38
C GLU A 7 21.52 3.39 15.03
N THR A 8 20.22 3.70 15.07
CA THR A 8 19.40 4.05 13.90
C THR A 8 19.28 5.57 13.76
N ASP A 9 19.12 6.08 12.53
CA ASP A 9 18.86 7.52 12.31
C ASP A 9 17.62 8.01 13.07
N SER A 10 16.60 7.16 13.18
CA SER A 10 15.39 7.43 13.95
C SER A 10 15.67 7.62 15.44
N TRP A 11 16.63 6.88 15.99
CA TRP A 11 17.07 7.08 17.37
C TRP A 11 17.81 8.40 17.55
N ALA A 12 18.78 8.68 16.67
CA ALA A 12 19.57 9.91 16.70
C ALA A 12 18.67 11.15 16.60
N SER A 13 17.63 11.07 15.76
CA SER A 13 16.66 12.14 15.53
C SER A 13 15.55 12.23 16.60
N ALA A 14 15.36 11.17 17.40
CA ALA A 14 14.36 11.20 18.46
C ALA A 14 14.81 12.12 19.59
N GLY A 15 14.03 13.16 19.88
CA GLY A 15 14.34 14.09 20.97
C GLY A 15 14.37 13.39 22.34
N GLU A 16 15.02 14.00 23.32
CA GLU A 16 15.18 13.44 24.68
C GLU A 16 13.85 13.18 25.41
N ARG A 17 12.80 13.92 25.03
CA ARG A 17 11.45 13.75 25.58
C ARG A 17 10.63 12.67 24.89
N TRP A 18 11.18 12.02 23.86
CA TRP A 18 10.48 10.96 23.15
C TRP A 18 10.16 9.81 24.09
N ARG A 19 8.95 9.27 23.94
CA ARG A 19 8.47 8.07 24.63
C ARG A 19 7.83 7.17 23.60
N CYS A 20 8.09 5.87 23.71
CA CYS A 20 7.49 4.87 22.83
C CYS A 20 5.95 4.91 22.96
N PRO A 21 5.21 5.17 21.88
CA PRO A 21 3.74 5.17 21.91
C PRO A 21 3.13 3.79 22.28
N GLY A 22 3.87 2.70 22.01
CA GLY A 22 3.46 1.34 22.38
C GLY A 22 3.60 1.08 23.89
N CYS A 23 4.83 1.07 24.41
CA CYS A 23 5.11 0.64 25.79
C CYS A 23 5.37 1.78 26.79
N ALA A 24 5.33 3.04 26.34
CA ALA A 24 5.62 4.24 27.13
C ALA A 24 7.04 4.33 27.72
N ARG A 25 7.98 3.47 27.30
CA ARG A 25 9.40 3.61 27.64
C ARG A 25 9.94 4.95 27.17
N LYS A 26 10.76 5.58 28.00
CA LYS A 26 11.60 6.70 27.57
C LYS A 26 12.63 6.21 26.55
N ARG A 27 13.25 7.15 25.82
CA ARG A 27 14.30 6.84 24.84
C ARG A 27 15.42 6.01 25.47
N ASP A 28 16.00 6.47 26.57
CA ASP A 28 17.08 5.79 27.32
C ASP A 28 16.68 4.40 27.86
N GLU A 29 15.43 4.22 28.29
CA GLU A 29 14.88 2.92 28.70
C GLU A 29 14.78 1.92 27.52
N CYS A 30 14.90 2.36 26.26
CA CYS A 30 14.89 1.52 25.07
C CYS A 30 16.29 1.08 24.61
N GLU A 31 17.37 1.57 25.24
CA GLU A 31 18.73 1.08 24.97
C GLU A 31 18.89 -0.31 25.57
N ILE A 32 19.26 -1.29 24.74
CA ILE A 32 19.48 -2.67 25.16
C ILE A 32 20.96 -2.99 25.06
N THR A 33 21.50 -3.68 26.07
CA THR A 33 22.83 -4.29 25.96
C THR A 33 22.67 -5.74 25.52
N THR A 34 23.27 -6.11 24.40
CA THR A 34 23.28 -7.50 23.92
C THR A 34 24.16 -8.37 24.80
N GLU A 35 24.04 -9.69 24.66
CA GLU A 35 24.92 -10.67 25.30
C GLU A 35 26.41 -10.44 24.97
N THR A 36 26.69 -9.89 23.79
CA THR A 36 28.05 -9.52 23.35
C THR A 36 28.55 -8.19 23.92
N GLY A 37 27.76 -7.52 24.77
CA GLY A 37 28.10 -6.21 25.35
C GLY A 37 27.88 -5.02 24.42
N LYS A 38 27.25 -5.22 23.26
CA LYS A 38 26.92 -4.15 22.31
C LYS A 38 25.67 -3.41 22.75
N LYS A 39 25.65 -2.09 22.66
CA LYS A 39 24.47 -1.26 22.92
C LYS A 39 23.66 -1.10 21.63
N LEU A 40 22.40 -1.53 21.66
CA LEU A 40 21.42 -1.34 20.60
C LEU A 40 20.51 -0.16 20.92
N ARG A 41 20.49 0.81 20.00
CA ARG A 41 19.73 2.06 20.07
C ARG A 41 18.82 2.20 18.86
N TRP A 42 17.79 1.36 18.83
CA TRP A 42 17.00 1.11 17.63
C TRP A 42 15.54 1.53 17.83
N LEU A 43 15.14 2.58 17.11
CA LEU A 43 13.75 2.96 16.93
C LEU A 43 13.34 2.67 15.49
N VAL A 44 12.11 2.18 15.31
CA VAL A 44 11.60 1.74 14.01
C VAL A 44 10.23 2.35 13.75
N TYR A 45 9.94 2.68 12.50
CA TYR A 45 8.60 3.08 12.09
C TYR A 45 7.75 1.83 11.92
N HIS A 46 6.79 1.66 12.82
CA HIS A 46 5.79 0.62 12.72
C HIS A 46 4.63 1.11 11.86
N HIS A 47 4.39 0.44 10.75
CA HIS A 47 3.34 0.80 9.78
C HIS A 47 2.39 -0.36 9.53
N ASP A 48 1.25 -0.07 8.92
CA ASP A 48 0.36 -1.11 8.43
C ASP A 48 0.96 -1.77 7.19
N HIS A 49 1.28 -3.05 7.27
CA HIS A 49 1.89 -3.81 6.18
C HIS A 49 0.97 -3.94 4.96
N MET A 50 -0.32 -3.57 5.05
CA MET A 50 -1.18 -3.44 3.87
C MET A 50 -0.62 -2.42 2.86
N ARG A 51 0.19 -1.46 3.33
CA ARG A 51 0.98 -0.55 2.49
C ARG A 51 1.89 -1.29 1.52
N ASP A 52 2.48 -2.38 1.96
CA ASP A 52 3.45 -3.17 1.20
C ASP A 52 2.76 -4.13 0.22
N TYR A 53 1.48 -4.44 0.48
CA TYR A 53 0.70 -5.32 -0.37
C TYR A 53 0.50 -4.76 -1.78
N VAL A 54 0.27 -3.46 -1.93
CA VAL A 54 0.09 -2.84 -3.25
C VAL A 54 1.30 -3.10 -4.14
N LYS A 55 2.50 -2.88 -3.62
CA LYS A 55 3.76 -3.18 -4.33
C LYS A 55 3.89 -4.67 -4.61
N HIS A 56 3.60 -5.52 -3.62
CA HIS A 56 3.69 -6.95 -3.78
C HIS A 56 2.78 -7.48 -4.89
N PHE A 57 1.51 -7.09 -4.88
CA PHE A 57 0.51 -7.51 -5.86
C PHE A 57 0.90 -7.05 -7.27
N ILE A 58 1.33 -5.80 -7.42
CA ILE A 58 1.76 -5.32 -8.73
C ILE A 58 2.98 -6.08 -9.23
N MET A 59 3.96 -6.32 -8.38
CA MET A 59 5.15 -7.07 -8.76
C MET A 59 4.82 -8.55 -9.07
N SER A 60 3.84 -9.17 -8.40
CA SER A 60 3.47 -10.55 -8.68
C SER A 60 2.67 -10.69 -9.96
N GLU A 61 1.67 -9.84 -10.19
CA GLU A 61 0.75 -9.95 -11.32
C GLU A 61 1.26 -9.23 -12.58
N TYR A 62 2.04 -8.17 -12.41
CA TYR A 62 2.45 -7.26 -13.48
C TYR A 62 3.95 -6.94 -13.45
N GLY A 63 4.77 -7.71 -12.71
CA GLY A 63 6.21 -7.44 -12.56
C GLY A 63 6.95 -7.33 -13.90
N SER A 64 6.65 -8.21 -14.84
CA SER A 64 7.21 -8.20 -16.21
C SER A 64 6.80 -6.97 -17.03
N PHE A 65 5.70 -6.29 -16.66
CA PHE A 65 5.24 -5.06 -17.29
C PHE A 65 5.97 -3.82 -16.77
N LEU A 66 6.39 -3.82 -15.50
CA LEU A 66 7.12 -2.70 -14.90
C LEU A 66 8.63 -2.72 -15.18
N GLU A 67 9.20 -3.89 -15.46
CA GLU A 67 10.64 -4.05 -15.75
C GLU A 67 11.13 -3.27 -16.99
N PRO A 68 10.40 -3.22 -18.12
CA PRO A 68 10.82 -2.48 -19.31
C PRO A 68 10.64 -0.96 -19.21
N ILE A 69 10.02 -0.44 -18.14
CA ILE A 69 9.81 1.00 -17.97
C ILE A 69 11.12 1.65 -17.50
N GLU A 70 11.96 2.01 -18.48
CA GLU A 70 13.19 2.79 -18.25
C GLU A 70 12.88 4.24 -17.84
N ASP A 71 11.69 4.74 -18.18
CA ASP A 71 11.24 6.09 -17.85
C ASP A 71 10.99 6.24 -16.34
N LYS A 72 11.96 6.86 -15.67
CA LYS A 72 11.94 7.16 -14.23
C LYS A 72 10.80 8.08 -13.84
N VAL A 73 10.33 8.96 -14.73
CA VAL A 73 9.23 9.90 -14.47
C VAL A 73 7.90 9.15 -14.43
N LEU A 74 7.64 8.32 -15.44
CA LEU A 74 6.44 7.49 -15.48
C LEU A 74 6.37 6.53 -14.29
N LYS A 75 7.50 5.88 -13.97
CA LYS A 75 7.61 5.02 -12.78
C LYS A 75 7.29 5.77 -11.49
N SER A 76 7.84 6.97 -11.33
CA SER A 76 7.57 7.85 -10.17
C SER A 76 6.09 8.23 -10.06
N GLU A 77 5.44 8.53 -11.19
CA GLU A 77 4.02 8.91 -11.22
C GLU A 77 3.10 7.74 -10.82
N ILE A 78 3.40 6.53 -11.29
CA ILE A 78 2.71 5.31 -10.86
C ILE A 78 2.87 5.13 -9.34
N TRP A 79 4.07 5.31 -8.79
CA TRP A 79 4.29 5.20 -7.34
C TRP A 79 3.51 6.26 -6.52
N LYS A 80 3.44 7.51 -6.99
CA LYS A 80 2.64 8.55 -6.33
C LYS A 80 1.15 8.21 -6.33
N GLN A 81 0.66 7.67 -7.43
CA GLN A 81 -0.72 7.23 -7.54
C GLN A 81 -1.00 6.05 -6.59
N MET A 82 -0.05 5.13 -6.44
CA MET A 82 -0.11 4.07 -5.43
C MET A 82 -0.08 4.63 -4.01
N ASP A 83 0.63 5.74 -3.76
CA ASP A 83 0.62 6.42 -2.47
C ASP A 83 -0.76 6.97 -2.12
N LEU A 84 -1.55 7.43 -3.10
CA LEU A 84 -2.93 7.88 -2.86
C LEU A 84 -3.85 6.75 -2.41
N LEU A 85 -3.65 5.52 -2.91
CA LEU A 85 -4.44 4.35 -2.48
C LEU A 85 -4.24 4.05 -1.00
N LYS A 86 -3.06 4.35 -0.46
CA LYS A 86 -2.72 4.09 0.94
C LYS A 86 -3.76 4.70 1.88
N ILE A 87 -4.25 5.90 1.58
CA ILE A 87 -5.25 6.63 2.38
C ILE A 87 -6.52 5.78 2.64
N PHE A 88 -6.89 4.90 1.69
CA PHE A 88 -8.10 4.08 1.80
C PHE A 88 -7.86 2.69 2.39
N ILE A 89 -6.60 2.23 2.43
CA ILE A 89 -6.28 0.83 2.76
C ILE A 89 -5.43 0.69 4.02
N VAL A 90 -4.65 1.71 4.42
CA VAL A 90 -3.91 1.63 5.68
C VAL A 90 -4.80 1.99 6.86
N ARG A 91 -4.69 1.21 7.93
CA ARG A 91 -5.48 1.39 9.16
C ARG A 91 -4.90 2.48 10.05
N PHE A 92 -3.60 2.75 9.94
CA PHE A 92 -2.91 3.72 10.76
C PHE A 92 -1.63 4.22 10.09
N GLU A 93 -1.26 5.45 10.44
CA GLU A 93 -0.02 6.08 9.99
C GLU A 93 1.22 5.42 10.62
N PRO A 94 2.36 5.38 9.91
CA PRO A 94 3.62 4.92 10.47
C PRO A 94 3.94 5.64 11.77
N THR A 95 4.13 4.87 12.84
CA THR A 95 4.38 5.39 14.18
C THR A 95 5.77 4.96 14.63
N LEU A 96 6.61 5.92 15.06
CA LEU A 96 7.92 5.59 15.58
C LEU A 96 7.80 4.91 16.96
N ILE A 97 8.22 3.65 17.05
CA ILE A 97 8.20 2.83 18.27
C ILE A 97 9.59 2.25 18.55
N CYS A 98 9.80 1.70 19.75
CA CYS A 98 11.02 0.96 20.05
C CYS A 98 11.05 -0.40 19.32
N LEU A 99 12.24 -0.89 18.99
CA LEU A 99 12.46 -2.19 18.35
C LEU A 99 11.69 -3.34 19.04
N ASP A 100 11.69 -3.39 20.37
CA ASP A 100 11.08 -4.53 21.07
C ASP A 100 9.56 -4.57 20.96
N CYS A 101 8.89 -3.42 20.82
CA CYS A 101 7.44 -3.40 20.56
C CYS A 101 7.16 -3.99 19.17
N ASN A 102 7.97 -3.62 18.18
CA ASN A 102 7.88 -4.15 16.82
C ASN A 102 8.14 -5.66 16.77
N GLU A 103 9.11 -6.15 17.55
CA GLU A 103 9.39 -7.58 17.60
C GLU A 103 8.31 -8.41 18.31
N VAL A 104 7.71 -7.87 19.38
CA VAL A 104 6.57 -8.55 20.03
C VAL A 104 5.42 -8.71 19.04
N GLU A 105 5.16 -7.71 18.20
CA GLU A 105 4.17 -7.82 17.12
C GLU A 105 4.52 -8.90 16.10
N GLY A 106 5.77 -8.94 15.64
CA GLY A 106 6.22 -9.96 14.69
C GLY A 106 6.11 -11.37 15.26
N LYS A 107 6.47 -11.56 16.54
CA LYS A 107 6.28 -12.82 17.27
C LYS A 107 4.79 -13.17 17.36
N LEU A 108 3.94 -12.23 17.75
CA LEU A 108 2.51 -12.41 17.88
C LEU A 108 1.88 -12.86 16.55
N LYS A 109 2.16 -12.17 15.44
CA LYS A 109 1.67 -12.54 14.11
C LYS A 109 2.11 -13.96 13.72
N LYS A 110 3.36 -14.31 13.98
CA LYS A 110 3.91 -15.63 13.67
C LYS A 110 3.21 -16.72 14.49
N THR A 111 3.05 -16.51 15.79
CA THR A 111 2.37 -17.46 16.70
C THR A 111 0.91 -17.66 16.32
N LEU A 112 0.22 -16.61 15.88
CA LEU A 112 -1.20 -16.67 15.51
C LEU A 112 -1.45 -17.09 14.06
N GLY A 113 -0.42 -17.21 13.23
CA GLY A 113 -0.57 -17.50 11.80
C GLY A 113 -1.27 -16.37 11.03
N CYS A 114 -1.06 -15.12 11.44
CA CYS A 114 -1.67 -13.97 10.77
C CYS A 114 -1.15 -13.80 9.34
N ASP A 115 -1.99 -13.24 8.46
CA ASP A 115 -1.58 -12.82 7.12
C ASP A 115 -0.36 -11.90 7.18
N LYS A 116 0.60 -12.11 6.26
CA LYS A 116 1.86 -11.36 6.26
C LYS A 116 1.66 -9.84 6.12
N PHE A 117 0.56 -9.41 5.49
CA PHE A 117 0.19 -8.00 5.30
C PHE A 117 -0.75 -7.44 6.36
N PHE A 118 -1.17 -8.24 7.33
CA PHE A 118 -1.88 -7.76 8.50
C PHE A 118 -0.90 -7.12 9.50
N SER A 119 -1.31 -6.09 10.23
CA SER A 119 -0.49 -5.50 11.31
C SER A 119 -1.35 -5.11 12.48
N PHE A 120 -0.89 -5.40 13.70
CA PHE A 120 -1.50 -4.86 14.91
C PHE A 120 -1.11 -3.39 15.10
N HIS A 121 -2.01 -2.55 15.62
CA HIS A 121 -1.75 -1.15 15.92
C HIS A 121 -0.87 -1.06 17.17
N HIS A 122 -0.03 -0.04 17.31
CA HIS A 122 0.84 0.10 18.49
C HIS A 122 0.08 0.09 19.83
N LEU A 123 -1.16 0.63 19.86
CA LEU A 123 -2.04 0.55 21.03
C LEU A 123 -2.64 -0.84 21.29
N GLU A 124 -2.76 -1.67 20.25
CA GLU A 124 -3.12 -3.08 20.42
C GLU A 124 -1.92 -3.86 20.96
N ILE A 125 -0.74 -3.67 20.36
CA ILE A 125 0.53 -4.29 20.77
C ILE A 125 0.84 -4.01 22.25
N LYS A 126 0.52 -2.79 22.75
CA LYS A 126 0.67 -2.42 24.17
C LYS A 126 0.09 -3.46 25.14
N ARG A 127 -0.99 -4.14 24.77
CA ARG A 127 -1.64 -5.16 25.62
C ARG A 127 -0.88 -6.50 25.65
N ALA A 128 -0.01 -6.75 24.68
CA ALA A 128 0.78 -7.97 24.58
C ALA A 128 2.10 -7.90 25.35
N ILE A 129 2.48 -6.71 25.84
CA ILE A 129 3.82 -6.41 26.31
C ILE A 129 3.88 -6.38 27.83
N MET A 130 4.82 -7.13 28.40
CA MET A 130 5.38 -6.79 29.70
C MET A 130 6.55 -5.80 29.51
N LYS A 131 6.41 -4.60 30.08
CA LYS A 131 7.43 -3.54 29.98
C LYS A 131 8.66 -3.92 30.82
N CYS A 132 9.82 -4.02 30.17
CA CYS A 132 11.12 -4.23 30.82
C CYS A 132 12.06 -3.09 30.39
N PRO A 133 12.35 -2.09 31.26
CA PRO A 133 13.34 -1.06 30.95
C PRO A 133 14.72 -1.68 30.68
N ASN A 134 15.42 -1.19 29.66
CA ASN A 134 16.77 -1.63 29.26
C ASN A 134 16.93 -3.12 28.94
N GLU A 135 15.80 -3.83 28.82
CA GLU A 135 15.71 -5.24 28.52
C GLU A 135 14.68 -5.45 27.40
N ARG A 136 14.68 -6.67 26.84
CA ARG A 136 13.72 -7.06 25.81
C ARG A 136 12.32 -7.16 26.38
N HIS A 137 11.32 -6.74 25.62
CA HIS A 137 9.93 -6.99 25.99
C HIS A 137 9.63 -8.49 26.01
N MET A 138 8.92 -8.93 27.04
CA MET A 138 8.34 -10.25 27.07
C MET A 138 6.94 -10.21 26.48
N TYR A 139 6.63 -11.23 25.70
CA TYR A 139 5.28 -11.55 25.26
C TYR A 139 4.67 -12.55 26.22
N LEU A 140 3.43 -12.31 26.64
CA LEU A 140 2.70 -13.22 27.53
C LEU A 140 1.69 -14.03 26.71
N ASP A 141 1.90 -15.34 26.62
CA ASP A 141 1.06 -16.25 25.83
C ASP A 141 -0.41 -16.24 26.29
N GLU A 142 -0.68 -15.87 27.54
CA GLU A 142 -2.04 -15.73 28.09
C GLU A 142 -2.90 -14.70 27.34
N HIS A 143 -2.28 -13.74 26.63
CA HIS A 143 -2.98 -12.77 25.81
C HIS A 143 -3.27 -13.25 24.39
N ALA A 144 -2.71 -14.39 23.96
CA ALA A 144 -2.91 -14.93 22.61
C ALA A 144 -4.40 -15.07 22.22
N PRO A 145 -5.32 -15.56 23.08
CA PRO A 145 -6.73 -15.67 22.74
C PRO A 145 -7.39 -14.32 22.41
N PHE A 146 -6.99 -13.25 23.10
CA PHE A 146 -7.50 -11.90 22.86
C PHE A 146 -7.11 -11.41 21.46
N PHE A 147 -5.83 -11.56 21.10
CA PHE A 147 -5.33 -11.14 19.79
C PHE A 147 -5.84 -12.01 18.65
N LYS A 148 -5.98 -13.31 18.88
CA LYS A 148 -6.60 -14.24 17.94
C LYS A 148 -8.03 -13.80 17.62
N LYS A 149 -8.82 -13.48 18.65
CA LYS A 149 -10.18 -12.97 18.47
C LYS A 149 -10.21 -11.66 17.67
N ILE A 150 -9.33 -10.70 17.97
CA ILE A 150 -9.23 -9.45 17.17
C ILE A 150 -8.97 -9.77 15.70
N TYR A 151 -7.98 -10.62 15.44
CA TYR A 151 -7.59 -10.98 14.08
C TYR A 151 -8.72 -11.69 13.33
N GLU A 152 -9.29 -12.76 13.89
CA GLU A 152 -10.33 -13.57 13.24
C GLU A 152 -11.61 -12.76 13.00
N GLN A 153 -12.08 -12.00 13.99
CA GLN A 153 -13.31 -11.20 13.86
C GLN A 153 -13.18 -10.06 12.85
N ASN A 154 -11.95 -9.60 12.60
CA ASN A 154 -11.71 -8.50 11.68
C ASN A 154 -11.02 -8.94 10.40
N PHE A 155 -10.74 -10.23 10.20
CA PHE A 155 -9.94 -10.71 9.07
C PHE A 155 -10.54 -10.28 7.74
N GLU A 156 -11.85 -10.45 7.58
CA GLU A 156 -12.53 -10.11 6.33
C GLU A 156 -12.38 -8.62 6.00
N ARG A 157 -12.63 -7.76 6.99
CA ARG A 157 -12.57 -6.30 6.82
C ARG A 157 -11.14 -5.78 6.73
N LEU A 158 -10.22 -6.32 7.52
CA LEU A 158 -8.84 -5.83 7.65
C LEU A 158 -7.85 -6.56 6.74
N VAL A 159 -8.22 -7.64 6.08
CA VAL A 159 -7.32 -8.33 5.15
C VAL A 159 -8.03 -8.52 3.83
N SER A 160 -9.02 -9.41 3.75
CA SER A 160 -9.66 -9.80 2.49
C SER A 160 -10.16 -8.60 1.68
N TYR A 161 -10.99 -7.75 2.30
CA TYR A 161 -11.62 -6.61 1.63
C TYR A 161 -10.62 -5.54 1.20
N ARG A 162 -9.60 -5.27 2.01
CA ARG A 162 -8.57 -4.28 1.65
C ARG A 162 -7.72 -4.77 0.49
N LYS A 163 -7.40 -6.07 0.46
CA LYS A 163 -6.73 -6.69 -0.69
C LYS A 163 -7.61 -6.61 -1.94
N SER A 164 -8.89 -6.96 -1.86
CA SER A 164 -9.78 -6.91 -3.03
C SER A 164 -9.93 -5.50 -3.61
N ILE A 165 -9.99 -4.45 -2.76
CA ILE A 165 -9.95 -3.06 -3.24
C ILE A 165 -8.67 -2.80 -4.01
N ILE A 166 -7.51 -3.16 -3.44
CA ILE A 166 -6.20 -2.93 -4.09
C ILE A 166 -6.15 -3.64 -5.43
N GLU A 167 -6.53 -4.91 -5.46
CA GLU A 167 -6.56 -5.73 -6.66
C GLU A 167 -7.48 -5.14 -7.75
N ALA A 168 -8.72 -4.80 -7.38
CA ALA A 168 -9.70 -4.25 -8.31
C ALA A 168 -9.24 -2.90 -8.90
N VAL A 169 -8.68 -2.04 -8.05
CA VAL A 169 -8.25 -0.71 -8.44
C VAL A 169 -6.98 -0.78 -9.31
N VAL A 170 -6.00 -1.65 -8.96
CA VAL A 170 -4.84 -1.98 -9.79
C VAL A 170 -5.24 -2.55 -11.14
N LYS A 171 -6.08 -3.57 -11.13
CA LYS A 171 -6.55 -4.22 -12.35
C LYS A 171 -7.26 -3.24 -13.27
N ARG A 172 -8.16 -2.41 -12.72
CA ARG A 172 -8.92 -1.43 -13.51
C ARG A 172 -8.01 -0.39 -14.14
N ALA A 173 -7.04 0.13 -13.39
CA ALA A 173 -6.13 1.11 -13.94
C ALA A 173 -5.22 0.52 -15.02
N TYR A 174 -4.79 -0.74 -14.83
CA TYR A 174 -4.06 -1.50 -15.85
C TYR A 174 -4.89 -1.74 -17.11
N GLU A 175 -6.14 -2.21 -16.97
CA GLU A 175 -7.01 -2.57 -18.10
C GLU A 175 -7.54 -1.37 -18.88
N ARG A 176 -7.74 -0.23 -18.21
CA ARG A 176 -8.34 0.96 -18.82
C ARG A 176 -7.34 1.99 -19.33
N ASP A 177 -6.03 1.73 -19.25
CA ASP A 177 -4.99 2.66 -19.71
C ASP A 177 -5.16 4.06 -19.09
N MET A 178 -5.58 4.10 -17.82
CA MET A 178 -5.77 5.34 -17.08
C MET A 178 -4.46 5.70 -16.38
N ALA A 179 -3.94 6.91 -16.62
CA ALA A 179 -3.16 7.58 -15.59
C ALA A 179 -4.08 7.68 -14.37
N TRP A 180 -3.70 7.11 -13.24
CA TRP A 180 -4.59 7.03 -12.10
C TRP A 180 -4.89 8.40 -11.45
N GLY A 181 -4.21 9.46 -11.91
CA GLY A 181 -4.50 10.87 -11.62
C GLY A 181 -5.53 11.52 -12.57
N GLY A 182 -6.03 10.81 -13.58
CA GLY A 182 -7.26 11.22 -14.28
C GLY A 182 -8.46 11.14 -13.33
N PRO A 183 -9.58 11.84 -13.60
CA PRO A 183 -10.72 11.88 -12.69
C PRO A 183 -11.23 10.47 -12.38
N MET A 184 -10.80 9.93 -11.23
CA MET A 184 -11.32 8.68 -10.70
C MET A 184 -12.75 8.94 -10.25
N ASN A 185 -13.71 8.39 -10.98
CA ASN A 185 -15.07 8.29 -10.47
C ASN A 185 -15.11 7.17 -9.41
N PHE A 186 -14.73 7.51 -8.18
CA PHE A 186 -14.75 6.60 -7.02
C PHE A 186 -16.12 5.95 -6.82
N ALA A 187 -17.22 6.64 -7.17
CA ALA A 187 -18.56 6.08 -7.06
C ALA A 187 -18.72 4.78 -7.85
N SER A 188 -18.06 4.67 -9.01
CA SER A 188 -18.11 3.45 -9.84
C SER A 188 -17.25 2.27 -9.36
N ILE A 189 -16.39 2.46 -8.35
CA ILE A 189 -15.59 1.39 -7.74
C ILE A 189 -16.40 0.74 -6.61
N PHE A 190 -17.19 1.53 -5.89
CA PHE A 190 -17.99 1.06 -4.76
C PHE A 190 -19.39 0.56 -5.15
N THR A 191 -19.84 0.80 -6.39
CA THR A 191 -21.14 0.31 -6.89
C THR A 191 -21.12 -1.13 -7.41
N GLU A 192 -19.95 -1.68 -7.77
CA GLU A 192 -19.85 -3.09 -8.21
C GLU A 192 -19.67 -4.09 -7.06
N HIS A 193 -19.36 -3.59 -5.86
CA HIS A 193 -19.43 -4.35 -4.60
C HIS A 193 -20.57 -3.82 -3.74
N GLU A 194 -21.77 -4.38 -3.89
CA GLU A 194 -22.94 -4.10 -3.04
C GLU A 194 -22.67 -4.48 -1.57
N LEU A 195 -21.93 -3.68 -0.82
CA LEU A 195 -21.81 -3.83 0.63
C LEU A 195 -21.84 -2.44 1.28
N ALA A 196 -23.01 -2.10 1.83
CA ALA A 196 -23.26 -0.87 2.57
C ALA A 196 -22.36 -0.79 3.81
N ILE A 197 -21.50 0.24 3.86
CA ILE A 197 -20.77 0.61 5.07
C ILE A 197 -20.91 2.12 5.27
N ASP A 198 -21.32 2.51 6.48
CA ASP A 198 -21.43 3.89 6.93
C ASP A 198 -20.03 4.52 7.04
N TYR A 199 -19.76 5.58 6.27
CA TYR A 199 -18.46 6.26 6.25
C TYR A 199 -18.33 7.29 7.39
N PRO A 200 -17.14 7.46 8.01
CA PRO A 200 -16.89 8.57 8.92
C PRO A 200 -16.95 9.94 8.22
N PRO A 201 -17.44 11.01 8.89
CA PRO A 201 -17.74 12.32 8.28
C PRO A 201 -16.56 13.09 7.66
N PHE A 202 -15.32 12.65 7.85
CA PHE A 202 -14.14 13.35 7.36
C PHE A 202 -13.95 13.24 5.83
N TYR A 203 -14.47 12.18 5.21
CA TYR A 203 -14.14 11.83 3.81
C TYR A 203 -15.05 12.48 2.75
N SER A 204 -16.24 12.97 3.12
CA SER A 204 -17.20 13.57 2.18
C SER A 204 -16.70 14.89 1.56
N ASN A 205 -15.90 15.66 2.29
CA ASN A 205 -15.45 16.98 1.87
C ASN A 205 -14.23 16.96 0.92
N LEU A 206 -13.44 15.88 0.89
CA LEU A 206 -12.23 15.80 0.06
C LEU A 206 -12.55 15.48 -1.41
N LEU A 207 -13.59 14.66 -1.65
CA LEU A 207 -13.98 14.20 -2.98
C LEU A 207 -14.65 15.29 -3.82
N ILE A 208 -15.31 16.26 -3.19
CA ILE A 208 -16.01 17.35 -3.87
C ILE A 208 -15.05 18.39 -4.46
N LYS A 209 -13.85 18.56 -3.87
CA LYS A 209 -12.91 19.61 -4.27
C LYS A 209 -12.01 19.25 -5.46
N ALA A 210 -11.78 17.96 -5.73
CA ALA A 210 -10.80 17.53 -6.74
C ALA A 210 -11.33 17.53 -8.19
N GLY A 211 -12.64 17.66 -8.40
CA GLY A 211 -13.28 17.31 -9.68
C GLY A 211 -13.63 18.45 -10.65
N LEU A 212 -13.47 19.73 -10.30
CA LEU A 212 -14.17 20.81 -11.04
C LEU A 212 -13.32 21.85 -11.76
N GLU A 213 -11.98 21.86 -11.65
CA GLU A 213 -11.27 23.10 -12.02
C GLU A 213 -10.58 23.19 -13.39
N LYS A 214 -10.33 22.15 -14.19
CA LYS A 214 -9.64 22.37 -15.50
C LYS A 214 -10.17 21.49 -16.62
N GLY A 215 -10.75 22.16 -17.62
CA GLY A 215 -11.41 21.59 -18.79
C GLY A 215 -10.51 20.86 -19.79
N GLU A 216 -11.21 20.10 -20.62
CA GLU A 216 -10.82 19.17 -21.70
C GLU A 216 -10.22 17.81 -21.26
N PRO A 217 -11.02 16.72 -21.27
CA PRO A 217 -10.52 15.38 -21.00
C PRO A 217 -9.87 14.77 -22.24
N VAL A 218 -8.59 14.43 -22.11
CA VAL A 218 -7.93 13.43 -22.96
C VAL A 218 -8.68 12.11 -22.77
N LEU A 219 -9.14 11.48 -23.87
CA LEU A 219 -9.96 10.25 -23.90
C LEU A 219 -9.18 8.98 -23.49
N GLN A 220 -8.43 9.02 -22.40
CA GLN A 220 -7.87 7.82 -21.76
C GLN A 220 -8.89 7.26 -20.76
N GLY A 221 -9.28 6.00 -20.92
CA GLY A 221 -10.15 5.28 -19.96
C GLY A 221 -11.56 4.89 -20.41
N PHE A 222 -12.04 5.33 -21.57
CA PHE A 222 -13.38 4.96 -22.06
C PHE A 222 -13.39 3.60 -22.78
N PRO A 223 -14.51 2.83 -22.70
CA PRO A 223 -14.73 1.64 -23.52
C PRO A 223 -14.50 1.95 -25.01
N TRP A 224 -13.98 0.97 -25.76
CA TRP A 224 -13.83 1.11 -27.21
C TRP A 224 -15.22 1.22 -27.84
N THR A 225 -15.50 2.35 -28.49
CA THR A 225 -16.66 2.46 -29.38
C THR A 225 -16.44 1.60 -30.62
N ASP A 226 -17.53 1.19 -31.26
CA ASP A 226 -17.46 0.45 -32.53
C ASP A 226 -16.73 1.25 -33.61
N GLU A 227 -16.88 2.58 -33.61
CA GLU A 227 -16.17 3.50 -34.50
C GLU A 227 -14.65 3.49 -34.26
N GLN A 228 -14.21 3.56 -33.00
CA GLN A 228 -12.79 3.51 -32.65
C GLN A 228 -12.18 2.14 -32.97
N LYS A 229 -12.93 1.06 -32.74
CA LYS A 229 -12.53 -0.30 -33.13
C LYS A 229 -12.31 -0.38 -34.63
N GLU A 230 -13.28 0.07 -35.43
CA GLU A 230 -13.18 0.07 -36.89
C GLU A 230 -12.03 0.95 -37.40
N ASN A 231 -11.78 2.10 -36.76
CA ASN A 231 -10.66 2.96 -37.09
C ASN A 231 -9.30 2.25 -36.85
N VAL A 232 -9.12 1.59 -35.70
CA VAL A 232 -7.90 0.83 -35.41
C VAL A 232 -7.69 -0.31 -36.41
N LYS A 233 -8.75 -1.04 -36.77
CA LYS A 233 -8.68 -2.10 -37.79
C LYS A 233 -8.22 -1.56 -39.15
N LYS A 234 -8.76 -0.42 -39.58
CA LYS A 234 -8.37 0.23 -40.84
C LYS A 234 -6.92 0.69 -40.81
N LEU A 235 -6.47 1.30 -39.71
CA LEU A 235 -5.09 1.75 -39.58
C LEU A 235 -4.11 0.55 -39.60
N HIS A 236 -4.45 -0.55 -38.94
CA HIS A 236 -3.66 -1.79 -38.98
C HIS A 236 -3.64 -2.42 -40.38
N ALA A 237 -4.79 -2.50 -41.05
CA ALA A 237 -4.88 -3.01 -42.41
C ALA A 237 -4.08 -2.16 -43.42
N ASN A 238 -3.92 -0.87 -43.16
CA ASN A 238 -3.08 0.04 -43.94
C ASN A 238 -1.57 -0.11 -43.63
N GLY A 239 -1.17 -1.08 -42.82
CA GLY A 239 0.23 -1.42 -42.53
C GLY A 239 0.90 -0.49 -41.52
N LEU A 240 0.13 0.34 -40.79
CA LEU A 240 0.72 1.16 -39.73
C LEU A 240 1.18 0.28 -38.58
N SER A 241 2.34 0.61 -38.02
CA SER A 241 2.83 -0.05 -36.82
C SER A 241 1.93 0.25 -35.61
N HIS A 242 1.94 -0.64 -34.62
CA HIS A 242 1.20 -0.45 -33.37
C HIS A 242 1.50 0.89 -32.68
N GLN A 243 2.72 1.42 -32.85
CA GLN A 243 3.12 2.72 -32.31
C GLN A 243 2.46 3.89 -33.06
N GLU A 244 2.38 3.83 -34.38
CA GLU A 244 1.74 4.88 -35.19
C GLU A 244 0.23 4.90 -35.00
N ILE A 245 -0.38 3.71 -34.87
CA ILE A 245 -1.81 3.58 -34.52
C ILE A 245 -2.06 4.20 -33.15
N ALA A 246 -1.25 3.85 -32.16
CA ALA A 246 -1.34 4.35 -30.79
C ALA A 246 -1.34 5.89 -30.73
N VAL A 247 -0.40 6.53 -31.44
CA VAL A 247 -0.33 8.00 -31.55
C VAL A 247 -1.61 8.57 -32.18
N LYS A 248 -2.12 7.95 -33.25
CA LYS A 248 -3.31 8.45 -33.96
C LYS A 248 -4.61 8.33 -33.18
N VAL A 249 -4.74 7.33 -32.31
CA VAL A 249 -5.98 7.08 -31.55
C VAL A 249 -5.89 7.50 -30.08
N GLY A 250 -4.77 8.11 -29.68
CA GLY A 250 -4.55 8.59 -28.31
C GLY A 250 -4.50 7.46 -27.27
N ARG A 251 -3.92 6.31 -27.63
CA ARG A 251 -3.79 5.13 -26.76
C ARG A 251 -2.33 4.65 -26.72
N THR A 252 -1.99 3.75 -25.81
CA THR A 252 -0.64 3.15 -25.81
C THR A 252 -0.48 2.05 -26.87
N LYS A 253 0.76 1.83 -27.33
CA LYS A 253 1.13 0.75 -28.27
C LYS A 253 0.66 -0.62 -27.78
N PHE A 254 0.80 -0.88 -26.49
CA PHE A 254 0.40 -2.15 -25.89
C PHE A 254 -1.12 -2.35 -25.92
N THR A 255 -1.91 -1.31 -25.65
CA THR A 255 -3.37 -1.38 -25.79
C THR A 255 -3.78 -1.74 -27.22
N ILE A 256 -3.10 -1.18 -28.22
CA ILE A 256 -3.34 -1.54 -29.63
C ILE A 256 -3.00 -3.00 -29.89
N MET A 257 -1.82 -3.47 -29.46
CA MET A 257 -1.40 -4.87 -29.61
C MET A 257 -2.42 -5.84 -29.02
N LYS A 258 -2.79 -5.65 -27.75
CA LYS A 258 -3.72 -6.54 -27.04
C LYS A 258 -5.11 -6.52 -27.67
N LYS A 259 -5.59 -5.36 -28.13
CA LYS A 259 -6.92 -5.25 -28.75
C LYS A 259 -6.98 -5.89 -30.13
N LEU A 260 -5.91 -5.79 -30.93
CA LEU A 260 -5.82 -6.51 -32.20
C LEU A 260 -5.84 -8.02 -31.96
N GLU A 261 -5.06 -8.52 -30.99
CA GLU A 261 -5.08 -9.93 -30.58
C GLU A 261 -6.47 -10.39 -30.09
N GLU A 262 -7.10 -9.64 -29.17
CA GLU A 262 -8.45 -9.91 -28.68
C GLU A 262 -9.51 -9.88 -29.79
N TRP A 263 -9.30 -9.11 -30.85
CA TRP A 263 -10.19 -9.03 -32.01
C TRP A 263 -9.84 -10.02 -33.12
N GLY A 264 -8.79 -10.83 -32.95
CA GLY A 264 -8.33 -11.82 -33.93
C GLY A 264 -7.73 -11.20 -35.19
N ILE A 265 -7.00 -10.09 -35.05
CA ILE A 265 -6.36 -9.33 -36.14
C ILE A 265 -4.84 -9.32 -35.97
#